data_AF-A0A9D1NWI7-F1
#
_entry.id   AF-A0A9D1NWI7-F1
#
_cell.length_a   1.000
_cell.length_b   1.000
_cell.length_c   1.000
_cell.angle_alpha   90.00
_cell.angle_beta   90.00
_cell.angle_gamma   90.00
#
_symmetry.space_group_name_H-M   'P 1'
#
loop_
_entity.id
_entity.type
_entity.pdbx_description
1 polymer ?
#
loop_
_entity_poly.entity_id
_entity_poly.type
_entity_poly.pdbx_seq_one_letter_code
_entity_poly.pdbx_strand_id
1 'polypeptide(L)'
;MSDKIIENNQVEIMGKIASQFTFSHQVFGEGFYMVDVLVKRLSDSEDRIPVMISERLLDVTQDCEGEYIHVTGQFRSYNRHEEKKNRLVLSVFAREVEFVEDDDESMKTNSIFLDGYICKPPVYRKTPLGREIADLLVAVNRPYGKSDYI
;
A
#
# COMPACT_ATOMS: atom_id res chain seq x y z
N MET A 1 -24.78 5.88 -2.33
CA MET A 1 -24.04 5.54 -1.09
C MET A 1 -22.73 4.80 -1.36
N SER A 2 -22.42 4.46 -2.62
CA SER A 2 -21.20 3.78 -3.07
C SER A 2 -19.99 4.71 -3.27
N ASP A 3 -20.20 6.01 -3.49
CA ASP A 3 -19.11 6.94 -3.80
C ASP A 3 -18.27 7.38 -2.59
N LYS A 4 -18.83 7.30 -1.37
CA LYS A 4 -18.13 7.67 -0.12
C LYS A 4 -16.99 6.71 0.27
N ILE A 5 -16.87 5.57 -0.40
CA ILE A 5 -15.94 4.49 -0.01
C ILE A 5 -14.54 4.71 -0.60
N ILE A 6 -14.41 5.58 -1.60
CA ILE A 6 -13.12 5.93 -2.21
C ILE A 6 -12.43 7.04 -1.41
N GLU A 7 -13.18 7.81 -0.62
CA GLU A 7 -12.65 8.97 0.10
C GLU A 7 -11.88 8.58 1.36
N ASN A 8 -12.21 7.47 2.03
CA ASN A 8 -11.68 7.17 3.36
C ASN A 8 -10.37 6.38 3.39
N ASN A 9 -9.89 5.94 2.23
CA ASN A 9 -8.64 5.18 2.11
C ASN A 9 -8.04 5.44 0.72
N GLN A 10 -7.05 6.32 0.69
CA GLN A 10 -6.36 6.72 -0.52
C GLN A 10 -4.86 6.61 -0.30
N VAL A 11 -4.18 5.99 -1.24
CA VAL A 11 -2.73 5.94 -1.30
C VAL A 11 -2.29 6.48 -2.64
N GLU A 12 -1.26 7.29 -2.61
CA GLU A 12 -0.55 7.75 -3.79
C GLU A 12 0.95 7.61 -3.54
N ILE A 13 1.60 6.77 -4.34
CA ILE A 13 3.04 6.55 -4.28
C ILE A 13 3.65 6.66 -5.67
N MET A 14 4.85 7.21 -5.74
CA MET A 14 5.70 7.16 -6.92
C MET A 14 7.02 6.51 -6.54
N GLY A 15 7.46 5.54 -7.32
CA GLY A 15 8.70 4.86 -7.03
C GLY A 15 9.13 3.89 -8.10
N LYS A 16 10.28 3.28 -7.86
CA LYS A 16 10.93 2.34 -8.78
C LYS A 16 10.53 0.91 -8.47
N ILE A 17 10.13 0.14 -9.47
CA ILE A 17 9.89 -1.29 -9.34
C ILE A 17 11.21 -1.98 -8.95
N ALA A 18 11.19 -2.78 -7.89
CA ALA A 18 12.38 -3.42 -7.32
C ALA A 18 12.27 -4.94 -7.22
N SER A 19 11.24 -5.52 -7.82
CA SER A 19 11.10 -6.96 -7.96
C SER A 19 10.28 -7.33 -9.18
N GLN A 20 10.39 -8.58 -9.61
CA GLN A 20 9.44 -9.18 -10.55
C GLN A 20 8.04 -9.34 -9.93
N PHE A 21 7.03 -9.44 -10.80
CA PHE A 21 5.66 -9.73 -10.41
C PHE A 21 5.53 -11.17 -9.89
N THR A 22 5.05 -11.32 -8.65
CA THR A 22 4.79 -12.62 -8.05
C THR A 22 3.29 -12.88 -7.96
N PHE A 23 2.80 -13.95 -8.59
CA PHE A 23 1.38 -14.31 -8.52
C PHE A 23 0.93 -14.49 -7.05
N SER A 24 -0.20 -13.87 -6.72
CA SER A 24 -0.81 -13.94 -5.39
C SER A 24 -2.03 -14.87 -5.40
N HIS A 25 -3.05 -14.49 -6.17
CA HIS A 25 -4.32 -15.21 -6.24
C HIS A 25 -5.12 -14.75 -7.47
N GLN A 26 -6.18 -15.49 -7.79
CA GLN A 26 -7.09 -15.17 -8.88
C GLN A 26 -8.53 -15.07 -8.36
N VAL A 27 -9.25 -14.03 -8.78
CA VAL A 27 -10.65 -13.81 -8.41
C VAL A 27 -11.45 -13.60 -9.68
N PHE A 28 -12.51 -14.40 -9.91
CA PHE A 28 -13.38 -14.30 -11.09
C PHE A 28 -12.64 -14.23 -12.45
N GLY A 29 -11.50 -14.93 -12.58
CA GLY A 29 -10.71 -14.92 -13.82
C GLY A 29 -9.69 -13.79 -13.93
N GLU A 30 -9.55 -12.95 -12.90
CA GLU A 30 -8.58 -11.87 -12.83
C GLU A 30 -7.45 -12.24 -11.87
N GLY A 31 -6.22 -12.29 -12.38
CA GLY A 31 -5.00 -12.53 -11.62
C GLY A 31 -4.49 -11.28 -10.90
N PHE A 32 -4.07 -11.46 -9.66
CA PHE A 32 -3.45 -10.43 -8.82
C PHE A 32 -2.02 -10.82 -8.47
N TYR A 33 -1.12 -9.86 -8.57
CA TYR A 33 0.32 -10.04 -8.44
C TYR A 33 0.89 -9.06 -7.43
N MET A 34 1.88 -9.51 -6.67
CA MET A 34 2.64 -8.68 -5.75
C MET A 34 3.91 -8.19 -6.43
N VAL A 35 4.24 -6.93 -6.20
CA VAL A 35 5.50 -6.30 -6.61
C VAL A 35 5.97 -5.35 -5.52
N ASP A 36 7.28 -5.22 -5.33
CA ASP A 36 7.84 -4.25 -4.42
C ASP A 36 8.25 -2.97 -5.16
N VAL A 37 7.85 -1.82 -4.61
CA VAL A 37 8.19 -0.49 -5.15
C VAL A 37 9.06 0.25 -4.14
N LEU A 38 10.22 0.75 -4.59
CA LEU A 38 11.11 1.61 -3.81
C LEU A 38 10.67 3.05 -3.94
N VAL A 39 10.26 3.63 -2.82
CA VAL A 39 9.76 5.01 -2.72
C VAL A 39 10.72 5.82 -1.86
N LYS A 40 11.30 6.88 -2.43
CA LYS A 40 12.24 7.75 -1.69
C LYS A 40 11.50 8.60 -0.67
N ARG A 41 12.11 8.75 0.51
CA ARG A 41 11.74 9.74 1.53
C ARG A 41 12.49 11.04 1.29
N LEU A 42 12.02 12.12 1.90
CA LEU A 42 12.74 13.41 1.97
C LEU A 42 14.11 13.32 2.68
N SER A 43 14.38 12.21 3.38
CA SER A 43 15.65 11.95 4.06
C SER A 43 16.63 11.11 3.22
N ASP A 44 16.38 10.96 1.92
CA ASP A 44 17.11 10.08 0.98
C ASP A 44 17.10 8.58 1.34
N SER A 45 16.36 8.20 2.39
CA SER A 45 16.10 6.80 2.71
C SER A 45 14.97 6.27 1.83
N GLU A 46 14.99 4.97 1.54
CA GLU A 46 13.97 4.34 0.68
C GLU A 46 13.04 3.46 1.51
N ASP A 47 11.74 3.57 1.22
CA ASP A 47 10.71 2.64 1.65
C ASP A 47 10.51 1.56 0.59
N ARG A 48 10.51 0.30 1.00
CA ARG A 48 10.12 -0.82 0.14
C ARG A 48 8.66 -1.16 0.41
N ILE A 49 7.78 -0.68 -0.47
CA ILE A 49 6.33 -0.79 -0.30
C ILE A 49 5.81 -1.96 -1.16
N PRO A 50 5.15 -2.97 -0.56
CA PRO A 50 4.51 -4.03 -1.32
C PRO A 50 3.22 -3.51 -1.95
N VAL A 51 3.11 -3.70 -3.26
CA VAL A 51 1.97 -3.29 -4.09
C VAL A 51 1.33 -4.54 -4.71
N MET A 52 0.01 -4.63 -4.59
CA MET A 52 -0.82 -5.63 -5.24
C MET A 52 -1.43 -5.02 -6.50
N ILE A 53 -1.16 -5.61 -7.65
CA ILE A 53 -1.55 -5.12 -8.98
C ILE A 53 -2.36 -6.20 -9.69
N SER A 54 -3.44 -5.77 -10.36
CA SER A 54 -4.22 -6.62 -11.26
C SER A 54 -3.51 -6.77 -12.61
N GLU A 55 -3.52 -7.97 -13.18
CA GLU A 55 -3.04 -8.22 -14.56
C GLU A 55 -3.78 -7.40 -15.63
N ARG A 56 -4.92 -6.78 -15.29
CA ARG A 56 -5.64 -5.87 -16.19
C ARG A 56 -5.05 -4.46 -16.24
N LEU A 57 -4.26 -4.08 -15.23
CA LEU A 57 -3.63 -2.77 -15.14
C LEU A 57 -2.25 -2.76 -15.81
N LEU A 58 -1.52 -3.88 -15.74
CA LEU A 58 -0.17 -4.02 -16.26
C LEU A 58 0.07 -5.42 -16.83
N ASP A 59 0.91 -5.50 -17.85
CA ASP A 59 1.41 -6.79 -18.36
C ASP A 59 2.46 -7.37 -17.39
N VAL A 60 1.97 -8.22 -16.50
CA VAL A 60 2.75 -8.89 -15.45
C VAL A 60 3.78 -9.91 -15.97
N THR A 61 3.81 -10.18 -17.28
CA THR A 61 4.78 -11.09 -17.89
C THR A 61 6.08 -10.40 -18.32
N GLN A 62 6.07 -9.07 -18.41
CA GLN A 62 7.24 -8.27 -18.75
C GLN A 62 8.13 -8.04 -17.52
N ASP A 63 9.43 -7.89 -17.77
CA ASP A 63 10.38 -7.48 -16.75
C ASP A 63 10.42 -5.96 -16.69
N CYS A 64 9.68 -5.40 -15.73
CA CYS A 64 9.60 -3.96 -15.48
C CYS A 64 10.52 -3.54 -14.31
N GLU A 65 11.44 -4.41 -13.86
CA GLU A 65 12.36 -4.04 -12.77
C GLU A 65 13.24 -2.85 -13.16
N GLY A 66 13.30 -1.85 -12.27
CA GLY A 66 14.01 -0.60 -12.51
C GLY A 66 13.18 0.50 -13.17
N GLU A 67 11.99 0.20 -13.67
CA GLU A 67 11.07 1.22 -14.19
C GLU A 67 10.39 1.99 -13.06
N TYR A 68 10.04 3.25 -13.33
CA TYR A 68 9.31 4.10 -12.38
C TYR A 68 7.82 4.06 -12.67
N ILE A 69 7.04 3.90 -11.60
CA ILE A 69 5.59 3.91 -11.65
C ILE A 69 5.02 4.89 -10.65
N HIS A 70 3.94 5.54 -11.06
CA HIS A 70 3.00 6.23 -10.18
C HIS A 70 1.81 5.30 -9.93
N VAL A 71 1.46 5.10 -8.67
CA VAL A 71 0.39 4.20 -8.25
C VAL A 71 -0.60 4.98 -7.40
N THR A 72 -1.85 5.02 -7.85
CA THR A 72 -2.98 5.46 -7.04
C THR A 72 -3.81 4.25 -6.63
N GLY A 73 -4.26 4.23 -5.38
CA GLY A 73 -4.89 3.03 -4.85
C GLY A 73 -5.37 3.18 -3.42
N GLN A 74 -5.41 2.05 -2.73
CA GLN A 74 -5.90 1.97 -1.35
C GLN A 74 -4.98 1.10 -0.52
N PHE A 75 -4.79 1.42 0.75
CA PHE A 75 -4.00 0.59 1.65
C PHE A 75 -4.88 -0.55 2.19
N ARG A 76 -4.50 -1.79 1.90
CA ARG A 76 -5.29 -2.97 2.27
C ARG A 76 -4.57 -3.79 3.31
N SER A 77 -5.38 -4.38 4.19
CA SER A 77 -4.93 -5.36 5.18
C SER A 77 -5.64 -6.68 4.95
N TYR A 78 -4.92 -7.79 5.10
CA TYR A 78 -5.54 -9.11 5.17
C TYR A 78 -4.74 -10.05 6.06
N ASN A 79 -5.44 -10.99 6.67
CA ASN A 79 -4.83 -12.04 7.47
C ASN A 79 -4.39 -13.18 6.56
N ARG A 80 -3.08 -13.44 6.52
CA ARG A 80 -2.50 -14.62 5.88
C ARG A 80 -2.35 -15.71 6.92
N HIS A 81 -3.09 -16.79 6.73
CA HIS A 81 -2.97 -17.99 7.55
C HIS A 81 -1.77 -18.80 7.06
N GLU A 82 -0.71 -18.82 7.85
CA GLU A 82 0.40 -19.76 7.71
C GLU A 82 0.22 -20.87 8.76
N GLU A 83 0.70 -22.09 8.49
CA GLU A 83 0.38 -23.31 9.25
C GLU A 83 0.41 -23.17 10.78
N LYS A 84 1.29 -22.31 11.32
CA LYS A 84 1.47 -22.11 12.77
C LYS A 84 1.19 -20.69 13.27
N LYS A 85 0.96 -19.71 12.38
CA LYS A 85 0.82 -18.29 12.76
C LYS A 85 -0.11 -17.57 11.80
N ASN A 86 -0.89 -16.65 12.36
CA ASN A 86 -1.60 -15.67 11.56
C ASN A 86 -0.71 -14.43 11.40
N ARG A 87 -0.55 -13.96 10.16
CA ARG A 87 0.21 -12.75 9.86
C ARG A 87 -0.71 -11.74 9.17
N LEU A 88 -0.82 -10.55 9.75
CA LEU A 88 -1.45 -9.42 9.07
C LEU A 88 -0.50 -8.94 7.97
N VAL A 89 -0.96 -8.97 6.73
CA VAL A 89 -0.26 -8.44 5.57
C VAL A 89 -0.88 -7.09 5.25
N LEU A 90 -0.01 -6.09 5.05
CA LEU A 90 -0.36 -4.73 4.65
C LEU A 90 0.27 -4.48 3.28
N SER A 91 -0.52 -3.98 2.33
CA SER A 91 -0.05 -3.67 0.99
C SER A 91 -0.88 -2.57 0.35
N VAL A 92 -0.29 -1.84 -0.59
CA VAL A 92 -1.05 -0.95 -1.48
C VAL A 92 -1.78 -1.80 -2.50
N PHE A 93 -3.09 -1.66 -2.61
CA PHE A 93 -3.88 -2.23 -3.69
C PHE A 93 -4.02 -1.18 -4.79
N ALA A 94 -3.34 -1.40 -5.90
CA ALA A 94 -3.34 -0.48 -7.03
C ALA A 94 -4.72 -0.45 -7.70
N ARG A 95 -5.20 0.76 -7.97
CA ARG A 95 -6.38 1.01 -8.79
C ARG A 95 -6.00 1.55 -10.15
N GLU A 96 -4.99 2.40 -10.19
CA GLU A 96 -4.39 2.95 -11.41
C GLU A 96 -2.87 2.86 -11.25
N VAL A 97 -2.20 2.59 -12.38
CA VAL A 97 -0.74 2.54 -12.45
C VAL A 97 -0.32 3.20 -13.75
N GLU A 98 0.60 4.14 -13.66
CA GLU A 98 1.14 4.86 -14.80
C GLU A 98 2.67 4.75 -14.78
N PHE A 99 3.27 4.43 -15.92
CA PHE A 99 4.72 4.54 -16.07
C PHE A 99 5.10 6.01 -16.23
N VAL A 100 6.15 6.41 -15.52
CA VAL A 100 6.61 7.80 -15.50
C VAL A 100 8.10 7.88 -15.79
N GLU A 101 8.53 9.02 -16.32
CA GLU A 101 9.96 9.28 -16.61
C GLU A 101 10.68 9.78 -15.35
N ASP A 102 11.59 8.96 -14.84
CA ASP A 102 12.63 9.22 -13.82
C ASP A 102 12.20 9.98 -12.52
N ASP A 103 13.18 10.24 -11.65
CA ASP A 103 13.05 10.84 -10.32
C ASP A 103 12.71 12.36 -10.35
N ASP A 104 11.67 12.78 -11.08
CA ASP A 104 11.22 14.18 -11.03
C ASP A 104 10.83 14.53 -9.58
N GLU A 105 11.68 15.30 -8.90
CA GLU A 105 11.50 15.66 -7.50
C GLU A 105 10.18 16.38 -7.24
N SER A 106 9.61 17.03 -8.26
CA SER A 106 8.32 17.70 -8.16
C SER A 106 7.13 16.75 -8.09
N MET A 107 7.33 15.48 -8.46
CA MET A 107 6.31 14.43 -8.52
C MET A 107 6.49 13.33 -7.46
N LYS A 108 7.52 13.43 -6.60
CA LYS A 108 7.77 12.49 -5.50
C LYS A 108 6.58 12.45 -4.55
N THR A 109 5.81 11.37 -4.64
CA THR A 109 4.64 11.11 -3.79
C THR A 109 4.87 9.89 -2.91
N ASN A 110 4.65 10.06 -1.62
CA ASN A 110 4.53 8.98 -0.64
C ASN A 110 3.47 9.42 0.38
N SER A 111 2.21 9.29 -0.01
CA SER A 111 1.09 9.84 0.76
C SER A 111 -0.01 8.81 0.98
N ILE A 112 -0.65 8.91 2.13
CA ILE A 112 -1.79 8.10 2.51
C ILE A 112 -2.80 8.95 3.27
N PHE A 113 -4.06 8.83 2.90
CA PHE A 113 -5.20 9.39 3.62
C PHE A 113 -6.07 8.26 4.15
N LEU A 114 -6.34 8.28 5.45
CA LEU A 114 -7.18 7.29 6.14
C LEU A 114 -8.23 8.01 7.00
N ASP A 115 -9.50 7.66 6.78
CA ASP A 115 -10.63 8.05 7.63
C ASP A 115 -11.29 6.79 8.20
N GLY A 116 -11.23 6.65 9.51
CA GLY A 116 -11.60 5.44 10.21
C GLY A 116 -11.71 5.62 11.73
N TYR A 117 -11.74 4.50 12.42
CA TYR A 117 -12.02 4.45 13.86
C TYR A 117 -10.81 3.93 14.63
N ILE A 118 -10.51 4.56 15.76
CA ILE A 118 -9.47 4.08 16.68
C ILE A 118 -9.98 2.80 17.38
N CYS A 119 -9.28 1.69 17.18
CA CYS A 119 -9.68 0.37 17.69
C CYS A 119 -9.31 0.12 19.15
N LYS A 120 -8.26 0.78 19.63
CA LYS A 120 -7.75 0.65 21.01
C LYS A 120 -7.14 1.98 21.45
N PRO A 121 -7.08 2.27 22.76
CA PRO A 121 -6.42 3.46 23.26
C PRO A 121 -5.00 3.62 22.67
N PRO A 122 -4.62 4.81 22.16
CA PRO A 122 -3.29 5.07 21.65
C PRO A 122 -2.20 4.75 22.69
N VAL A 123 -1.13 4.09 22.26
CA VAL A 123 0.00 3.76 23.15
C VAL A 123 1.07 4.83 23.04
N TYR A 124 1.02 5.79 23.96
CA TYR A 124 1.96 6.91 24.04
C TYR A 124 3.32 6.50 24.63
N ARG A 125 4.42 7.05 24.09
CA ARG A 125 5.76 6.96 24.67
C ARG A 125 6.64 8.16 24.28
N LYS A 126 7.70 8.39 25.04
CA LYS A 126 8.76 9.36 24.69
C LYS A 126 10.03 8.63 24.27
N THR A 127 10.68 9.10 23.21
CA THR A 127 12.02 8.61 22.84
C THR A 127 13.07 9.13 23.83
N PRO A 128 14.28 8.52 23.91
CA PRO A 128 15.36 9.04 24.75
C PRO A 128 15.76 10.49 24.44
N LEU A 129 15.48 10.96 23.22
CA LEU A 129 15.70 12.35 22.78
C LEU A 129 14.50 13.27 23.02
N GLY A 130 13.50 12.83 23.80
CA GLY A 130 12.34 13.64 24.20
C GLY A 130 11.23 13.79 23.17
N ARG A 131 11.29 13.09 22.02
CA ARG A 131 10.21 13.13 21.02
C ARG A 131 9.00 12.34 21.50
N GLU A 132 7.81 12.90 21.34
CA GLU A 132 6.54 12.28 21.73
C GLU A 132 5.97 11.50 20.54
N ILE A 133 5.65 10.22 20.74
CA ILE A 133 5.11 9.33 19.71
C ILE A 133 3.98 8.48 20.29
N ALA A 134 3.05 8.06 19.44
CA ALA A 134 1.97 7.17 19.81
C ALA A 134 1.75 6.11 18.73
N ASP A 135 1.51 4.86 19.15
CA ASP A 135 1.06 3.82 18.24
C ASP A 135 -0.48 3.85 18.17
N LEU A 136 -1.01 3.87 16.95
CA LEU A 136 -2.43 3.83 16.66
C LEU A 136 -2.77 2.49 16.01
N LEU A 137 -4.01 2.04 16.20
CA LEU A 137 -4.62 0.97 15.41
C LEU A 137 -5.94 1.51 14.90
N VAL A 138 -6.07 1.62 13.59
CA VAL A 138 -7.21 2.25 12.92
C VAL A 138 -7.96 1.20 12.10
N ALA A 139 -9.27 1.14 12.26
CA ALA A 139 -10.17 0.38 11.38
C ALA A 139 -10.77 1.31 10.33
N VAL A 140 -10.46 1.03 9.07
CA VAL A 140 -10.93 1.78 7.91
C VAL A 140 -11.95 0.92 7.17
N ASN A 141 -13.20 1.35 7.19
CA ASN A 141 -14.31 0.53 6.67
C ASN A 141 -14.27 0.45 5.13
N ARG A 142 -14.63 -0.71 4.60
CA ARG A 142 -14.74 -0.97 3.15
C ARG A 142 -16.04 -1.73 2.83
N PRO A 143 -16.41 -1.91 1.55
CA PRO A 143 -17.66 -2.57 1.17
C PRO A 143 -17.78 -3.98 1.75
N TYR A 144 -19.01 -4.49 1.75
CA TYR A 144 -19.34 -5.86 2.18
C TYR A 144 -19.03 -6.13 3.66
N GLY A 145 -19.12 -5.10 4.52
CA GLY A 145 -18.97 -5.24 5.97
C GLY A 145 -17.57 -5.64 6.42
N LYS A 146 -16.55 -5.33 5.61
CA LYS A 146 -15.15 -5.55 5.95
C LYS A 146 -14.50 -4.24 6.38
N SER A 147 -13.36 -4.34 7.06
CA SER A 147 -12.51 -3.20 7.39
C SER A 147 -11.05 -3.57 7.16
N ASP A 148 -10.24 -2.58 6.79
CA ASP A 148 -8.79 -2.68 6.82
C ASP A 148 -8.31 -2.21 8.20
N TYR A 149 -7.46 -3.01 8.85
CA TYR A 149 -6.86 -2.71 10.15
C TYR A 149 -5.40 -2.32 9.92
N ILE A 150 -5.06 -1.09 10.30
CA ILE A 150 -3.76 -0.45 10.04
C ILE A 150 -3.16 0.01 11.35
#